data_AF-A0A3E0HAG4-F1
#
_entry.id   AF-A0A3E0HAG4-F1
#
_cell.length_a   1.000
_cell.length_b   1.000
_cell.length_c   1.000
_cell.angle_alpha   90.00
_cell.angle_beta   90.00
_cell.angle_gamma   90.00
#
_symmetry.space_group_name_H-M   'P 1'
#
loop_
_entity.id
_entity.type
_entity.pdbx_description
1 polymer ?
#
loop_
_entity_poly.entity_id
_entity_poly.type
_entity_poly.pdbx_seq_one_letter_code
_entity_poly.pdbx_strand_id
1 'polypeptide(L)'
;METGTENPQPRLARHLAMAEVYADQTLSQRFASDLNHLLAETKATARERSAGWDEWLAAVTRTLGPSLAGMVIPAQPATAPVIPANQRHLWRNRLRVMREAVVSEPQPWPELRMTVARLYLDLLAAGVWEAGEEWRPELRDVVSTLPLRDGESVPGQLESYLSSLVAVCLALLCQEADLFGSGPNDAIAKSAWDKAAELAAFAEAEQAERYLYNPDQPYARVATRTDVDWVIELAVDSADDPHAELRAAFESAGLDVDLIDSVWVSKGTFKNPRRAAARIATLVGGDCVTMAYNDKRASVIIRSGREVVVADSTAPRWRYYKLTTMATPESLLGDAEGLPPTRENDPFRPVPGRVQALFAAADVNAQHILMLFDSFRPRLR
;
A
#
# COMPACT_ATOMS: atom_id res chain seq x y z
N MET A 1 64.35 12.01 16.65
CA MET A 1 63.70 13.33 16.76
C MET A 1 62.56 13.35 15.77
N GLU A 2 61.44 13.91 16.22
CA GLU A 2 60.08 13.41 16.01
C GLU A 2 59.52 13.49 14.59
N THR A 3 58.89 12.39 14.20
CA THR A 3 57.99 12.22 13.06
C THR A 3 56.60 12.72 13.44
N GLY A 4 56.19 13.87 12.89
CA GLY A 4 54.81 14.37 13.00
C GLY A 4 53.89 13.69 11.99
N THR A 5 53.14 12.69 12.44
CA THR A 5 52.05 12.06 11.66
C THR A 5 50.80 12.94 11.74
N GLU A 6 50.56 13.77 10.73
CA GLU A 6 49.23 14.35 10.50
C GLU A 6 48.29 13.25 9.99
N ASN A 7 47.35 12.84 10.84
CA ASN A 7 46.24 12.00 10.42
C ASN A 7 45.32 12.80 9.48
N PRO A 8 45.04 12.31 8.25
CA PRO A 8 44.05 12.94 7.39
C PRO A 8 42.67 12.75 8.00
N GLN A 9 42.13 13.79 8.64
CA GLN A 9 40.73 13.79 9.04
C GLN A 9 39.82 13.60 7.80
N PRO A 10 38.74 12.80 7.90
CA PRO A 10 37.80 12.63 6.81
C PRO A 10 37.15 13.97 6.42
N ARG A 11 37.18 14.27 5.12
CA ARG A 11 36.72 15.54 4.50
C ARG A 11 35.22 15.87 4.64
N LEU A 12 34.49 15.13 5.47
CA LEU A 12 33.05 15.35 5.72
C LEU A 12 32.76 16.42 6.78
N ALA A 13 33.79 16.95 7.45
CA ALA A 13 33.65 17.91 8.55
C ALA A 13 33.78 19.40 8.16
N ARG A 14 33.57 19.77 6.88
CA ARG A 14 33.55 21.20 6.50
C ARG A 14 32.12 21.74 6.45
N HIS A 15 31.78 22.47 7.53
CA HIS A 15 30.76 23.52 7.64
C HIS A 15 29.69 23.55 6.55
N LEU A 16 28.57 22.87 6.81
CA LEU A 16 27.32 23.06 6.09
C LEU A 16 26.51 24.13 6.82
N ALA A 17 26.25 25.25 6.15
CA ALA A 17 25.36 26.29 6.63
C ALA A 17 23.90 25.78 6.55
N MET A 18 23.45 25.07 7.59
CA MET A 18 22.05 24.64 7.78
C MET A 18 21.16 25.75 8.39
N ALA A 19 21.64 26.99 8.44
CA ALA A 19 20.95 28.12 9.08
C ALA A 19 19.60 28.50 8.42
N GLU A 20 19.20 27.85 7.33
CA GLU A 20 18.04 28.23 6.52
C GLU A 20 16.90 27.20 6.54
N VAL A 21 17.03 26.08 7.29
CA VAL A 21 15.99 25.02 7.36
C VAL A 21 15.01 25.23 8.52
N TYR A 22 15.46 25.92 9.57
CA TYR A 22 14.65 26.32 10.71
C TYR A 22 14.79 27.84 10.87
N ALA A 23 13.68 28.53 11.16
CA ALA A 23 13.72 29.96 11.50
C ALA A 23 14.63 30.25 12.71
N ASP A 24 14.93 29.23 13.53
CA ASP A 24 15.88 29.25 14.62
C ASP A 24 17.17 28.46 14.27
N GLN A 25 18.26 29.20 14.12
CA GLN A 25 19.59 28.66 13.79
C GLN A 25 20.12 27.69 14.86
N THR A 26 19.68 27.84 16.11
CA THR A 26 20.08 27.00 17.25
C THR A 26 19.42 25.62 17.18
N LEU A 27 18.13 25.59 16.81
CA LEU A 27 17.38 24.34 16.60
C LEU A 27 17.95 23.57 15.41
N SER A 28 18.31 24.26 14.33
CA SER A 28 18.93 23.63 13.15
C SER A 28 20.27 22.95 13.49
N GLN A 29 21.12 23.62 14.28
CA GLN A 29 22.40 23.05 14.70
C GLN A 29 22.24 21.85 15.64
N ARG A 30 21.27 21.90 16.56
CA ARG A 30 20.93 20.77 17.44
C ARG A 30 20.43 19.58 16.65
N PHE A 31 19.49 19.79 15.74
CA PHE A 31 18.99 18.76 14.85
C PHE A 31 20.11 18.13 14.01
N ALA A 32 21.01 18.94 13.45
CA ALA A 32 22.15 18.43 12.69
C ALA A 32 23.12 17.61 13.56
N SER A 33 23.32 18.02 14.81
CA SER A 33 24.12 17.25 15.78
C SER A 33 23.46 15.92 16.11
N ASP A 34 22.17 15.94 16.45
CA ASP A 34 21.35 14.76 16.75
C ASP A 34 21.34 13.78 15.56
N LEU A 35 21.21 14.30 14.34
CA LEU A 35 21.24 13.50 13.10
C LEU A 35 22.60 12.84 12.84
N ASN A 36 23.70 13.57 13.06
CA ASN A 36 25.04 13.01 12.95
C ASN A 36 25.30 11.96 14.03
N HIS A 37 24.77 12.16 15.24
CA HIS A 37 24.82 11.19 16.31
C HIS A 37 24.06 9.91 15.94
N LEU A 38 22.85 10.05 15.40
CA LEU A 38 22.03 8.93 14.92
C LEU A 38 22.75 8.12 13.83
N LEU A 39 23.40 8.79 12.88
CA LEU A 39 24.20 8.12 11.85
C LEU A 39 25.38 7.32 12.42
N ALA A 40 25.92 7.72 13.58
CA ALA A 40 26.98 6.99 14.27
C ALA A 40 26.43 5.82 15.12
N GLU A 41 25.23 5.98 15.68
CA GLU A 41 24.58 5.03 16.58
C GLU A 41 23.91 3.84 15.89
N THR A 42 23.56 3.96 14.61
CA THR A 42 22.96 2.88 13.78
C THR A 42 23.79 1.58 13.73
N LYS A 43 24.97 1.53 14.35
CA LYS A 43 25.87 0.38 14.42
C LYS A 43 25.88 -0.36 15.76
N ALA A 44 25.15 0.11 16.78
CA ALA A 44 25.16 -0.49 18.12
C ALA A 44 23.82 -1.16 18.48
N THR A 45 23.86 -2.45 18.82
CA THR A 45 22.77 -3.30 19.38
C THR A 45 23.09 -3.59 20.86
N ALA A 46 22.18 -3.82 21.82
CA ALA A 46 20.72 -3.89 21.90
C ALA A 46 20.28 -3.05 23.13
N ARG A 47 19.02 -2.60 23.15
CA ARG A 47 18.52 -1.72 24.22
C ARG A 47 17.83 -2.52 25.32
N GLU A 48 18.08 -2.16 26.57
CA GLU A 48 17.39 -2.76 27.72
C GLU A 48 15.91 -2.35 27.73
N ARG A 49 15.04 -3.29 28.15
CA ARG A 49 13.61 -3.02 28.33
C ARG A 49 13.43 -2.04 29.50
N SER A 50 12.90 -0.86 29.21
CA SER A 50 12.49 0.13 30.21
C SER A 50 11.14 -0.25 30.82
N ALA A 51 10.97 -0.05 32.12
CA ALA A 51 9.79 -0.51 32.87
C ALA A 51 8.60 0.47 32.81
N GLY A 52 8.81 1.71 32.38
CA GLY A 52 7.75 2.73 32.30
C GLY A 52 7.99 3.81 31.23
N TRP A 53 6.91 4.53 30.87
CA TRP A 53 6.89 5.54 29.80
C TRP A 53 7.92 6.66 29.99
N ASP A 54 8.02 7.24 31.18
CA ASP A 54 8.93 8.36 31.44
C ASP A 54 10.41 7.93 31.38
N GLU A 55 10.72 6.74 31.90
CA GLU A 55 12.05 6.15 31.82
C GLU A 55 12.43 5.85 30.37
N TRP A 56 11.49 5.28 29.62
CA TRP A 56 11.65 5.02 28.19
C TRP A 56 11.92 6.31 27.42
N LEU A 57 11.10 7.36 27.63
CA LEU A 57 11.22 8.64 26.93
C LEU A 57 12.54 9.35 27.27
N ALA A 58 12.95 9.31 28.54
CA ALA A 58 14.24 9.84 28.96
C ALA A 58 15.41 9.10 28.30
N ALA A 59 15.29 7.78 28.14
CA ALA A 59 16.29 6.99 27.43
C ALA A 59 16.28 7.28 25.92
N VAL A 60 15.12 7.49 25.28
CA VAL A 60 15.03 7.85 23.85
C VAL A 60 15.66 9.22 23.62
N THR A 61 15.31 10.18 24.46
CA THR A 61 15.86 11.55 24.40
C THR A 61 17.36 11.57 24.60
N ARG A 62 17.91 10.69 25.45
CA ARG A 62 19.35 10.57 25.67
C ARG A 62 20.08 10.01 24.46
N THR A 63 19.47 9.04 23.78
CA THR A 63 20.04 8.34 22.63
C THR A 63 19.92 9.18 21.35
N LEU A 64 18.68 9.56 20.99
CA LEU A 64 18.41 10.28 19.75
C LEU A 64 18.63 11.79 19.87
N GLY A 65 18.71 12.33 21.08
CA GLY A 65 18.61 13.76 21.31
C GLY A 65 17.16 14.25 21.32
N PRO A 66 16.91 15.45 21.88
CA PRO A 66 15.56 15.99 22.06
C PRO A 66 14.84 16.30 20.75
N SER A 67 15.58 16.69 19.70
CA SER A 67 14.97 17.07 18.42
C SER A 67 14.36 15.84 17.73
N LEU A 68 15.10 14.74 17.70
CA LEU A 68 14.67 13.49 17.07
C LEU A 68 13.66 12.72 17.93
N ALA A 69 13.76 12.78 19.27
CA ALA A 69 12.74 12.22 20.15
C ALA A 69 11.36 12.87 19.91
N GLY A 70 11.33 14.19 19.67
CA GLY A 70 10.10 14.91 19.31
C GLY A 70 9.52 14.52 17.94
N MET A 71 10.30 13.87 17.06
CA MET A 71 9.80 13.34 15.78
C MET A 71 9.04 12.02 15.96
N VAL A 72 9.49 11.18 16.90
CA VAL A 72 8.85 9.89 17.22
C VAL A 72 7.51 10.11 17.91
N ILE A 73 7.42 11.15 18.75
CA ILE A 73 6.21 11.50 19.53
C ILE A 73 5.90 12.97 19.28
N PRO A 74 5.22 13.30 18.17
CA PRO A 74 4.88 14.68 17.88
C PRO A 74 3.89 15.21 18.92
N ALA A 75 4.25 16.30 19.57
CA ALA A 75 3.37 17.03 20.49
C ALA A 75 2.44 18.02 19.78
N GLN A 76 2.76 18.37 18.52
CA GLN A 76 2.03 19.33 17.69
C GLN A 76 1.88 18.81 16.26
N PRO A 77 0.92 19.34 15.49
CA PRO A 77 0.80 19.06 14.06
C PRO A 77 2.11 19.33 13.33
N ALA A 78 2.35 18.57 12.26
CA ALA A 78 3.56 18.67 11.48
C ALA A 78 3.63 20.00 10.72
N THR A 79 4.83 20.60 10.66
CA THR A 79 5.11 21.71 9.75
C THR A 79 6.24 21.30 8.85
N ALA A 80 6.05 21.45 7.54
CA ALA A 80 7.05 21.04 6.57
C ALA A 80 8.33 21.90 6.74
N PRO A 81 9.51 21.29 6.83
CA PRO A 81 10.75 22.05 6.88
C PRO A 81 10.99 22.79 5.55
N VAL A 82 11.63 23.94 5.61
CA VAL A 82 12.03 24.67 4.40
C VAL A 82 13.37 24.12 3.92
N ILE A 83 13.40 23.39 2.81
CA ILE A 83 14.63 22.81 2.28
C ILE A 83 15.05 23.54 1.00
N PRO A 84 16.15 24.31 1.01
CA PRO A 84 16.67 24.96 -0.19
C PRO A 84 16.95 23.96 -1.31
N ALA A 85 16.65 24.33 -2.55
CA ALA A 85 16.76 23.43 -3.72
C ALA A 85 18.17 22.84 -3.88
N ASN A 86 19.22 23.63 -3.61
CA ASN A 86 20.61 23.19 -3.67
C ASN A 86 20.98 22.14 -2.59
N GLN A 87 20.18 21.99 -1.52
CA GLN A 87 20.40 21.01 -0.45
C GLN A 87 19.60 19.71 -0.63
N ARG A 88 18.59 19.69 -1.50
CA ARG A 88 17.69 18.52 -1.68
C ARG A 88 18.43 17.23 -2.02
N HIS A 89 19.45 17.30 -2.88
CA HIS A 89 20.26 16.13 -3.22
C HIS A 89 21.05 15.57 -2.03
N LEU A 90 21.53 16.43 -1.13
CA LEU A 90 22.22 16.02 0.10
C LEU A 90 21.27 15.28 1.03
N TRP A 91 20.05 15.80 1.19
CA TRP A 91 19.01 15.17 2.01
C TRP A 91 18.61 13.80 1.48
N ARG A 92 18.39 13.66 0.16
CA ARG A 92 18.13 12.34 -0.46
C ARG A 92 19.26 11.36 -0.21
N ASN A 93 20.52 11.78 -0.37
CA ASN A 93 21.66 10.89 -0.12
C ASN A 93 21.79 10.48 1.35
N ARG A 94 21.57 11.40 2.29
CA ARG A 94 21.57 11.09 3.73
C ARG A 94 20.46 10.11 4.09
N LEU A 95 19.26 10.35 3.57
CA LEU A 95 18.11 9.52 3.85
C LEU A 95 18.26 8.11 3.25
N ARG A 96 18.95 7.98 2.10
CA ARG A 96 19.33 6.68 1.55
C ARG A 96 20.24 5.89 2.50
N VAL A 97 21.24 6.53 3.09
CA VAL A 97 22.14 5.90 4.08
C VAL A 97 21.36 5.49 5.33
N MET A 98 20.43 6.32 5.80
CA MET A 98 19.57 5.99 6.95
C MET A 98 18.61 4.85 6.64
N ARG A 99 18.01 4.84 5.44
CA ARG A 99 17.17 3.74 4.93
C ARG A 99 17.96 2.44 4.93
N GLU A 100 19.17 2.45 4.37
CA GLU A 100 20.04 1.27 4.35
C GLU A 100 20.32 0.77 5.77
N ALA A 101 20.56 1.67 6.72
CA ALA A 101 20.76 1.29 8.12
C ALA A 101 19.50 0.65 8.76
N VAL A 102 18.30 1.18 8.52
CA VAL A 102 17.07 0.64 9.13
C VAL A 102 16.55 -0.64 8.46
N VAL A 103 16.93 -0.88 7.21
CA VAL A 103 16.57 -2.10 6.45
C VAL A 103 17.59 -3.21 6.65
N SER A 104 18.81 -2.89 7.10
CA SER A 104 19.87 -3.87 7.35
C SER A 104 19.54 -4.79 8.52
N GLU A 105 20.10 -6.01 8.49
CA GLU A 105 20.02 -6.97 9.59
C GLU A 105 21.30 -6.95 10.44
N PRO A 106 21.20 -6.96 11.79
CA PRO A 106 19.96 -6.88 12.57
C PRO A 106 19.32 -5.49 12.47
N GLN A 107 17.99 -5.45 12.39
CA GLN A 107 17.26 -4.17 12.37
C GLN A 107 17.51 -3.36 13.65
N PRO A 108 17.59 -2.02 13.55
CA PRO A 108 17.73 -1.17 14.71
C PRO A 108 16.44 -1.08 15.52
N TRP A 109 16.54 -0.46 16.69
CA TRP A 109 15.40 -0.26 17.59
C TRP A 109 14.23 0.49 16.92
N PRO A 110 12.98 0.24 17.35
CA PRO A 110 11.77 0.81 16.73
C PRO A 110 11.80 2.33 16.56
N GLU A 111 12.32 3.05 17.56
CA GLU A 111 12.34 4.52 17.57
C GLU A 111 13.19 5.11 16.44
N LEU A 112 14.28 4.43 16.07
CA LEU A 112 15.11 4.85 14.93
C LEU A 112 14.36 4.61 13.61
N ARG A 113 13.68 3.46 13.48
CA ARG A 113 12.85 3.17 12.30
C ARG A 113 11.72 4.20 12.14
N MET A 114 11.03 4.54 13.23
CA MET A 114 10.00 5.59 13.26
C MET A 114 10.58 6.97 12.91
N THR A 115 11.75 7.31 13.44
CA THR A 115 12.43 8.58 13.14
C THR A 115 12.73 8.69 11.64
N VAL A 116 13.25 7.62 11.04
CA VAL A 116 13.55 7.60 9.60
C VAL A 116 12.26 7.69 8.77
N ALA A 117 11.20 6.97 9.13
CA ALA A 117 9.90 7.10 8.47
C ALA A 117 9.37 8.54 8.55
N ARG A 118 9.44 9.16 9.73
CA ARG A 118 9.04 10.56 9.91
C ARG A 118 9.86 11.53 9.06
N LEU A 119 11.18 11.32 8.94
CA LEU A 119 12.04 12.11 8.06
C LEU A 119 11.63 12.00 6.58
N TYR A 120 11.17 10.83 6.12
CA TYR A 120 10.58 10.73 4.78
C TYR A 120 9.36 11.64 4.65
N LEU A 121 8.46 11.62 5.64
CA LEU A 121 7.27 12.49 5.62
C LEU A 121 7.64 13.98 5.59
N ASP A 122 8.58 14.42 6.43
CA ASP A 122 9.07 15.80 6.45
C ASP A 122 9.62 16.23 5.08
N LEU A 123 10.47 15.39 4.48
CA LEU A 123 11.15 15.71 3.23
C LEU A 123 10.21 15.62 2.02
N LEU A 124 9.20 14.75 2.07
CA LEU A 124 8.12 14.68 1.08
C LEU A 124 7.23 15.92 1.14
N ALA A 125 6.84 16.35 2.34
CA ALA A 125 6.10 17.59 2.56
C ALA A 125 6.91 18.83 2.13
N ALA A 126 8.25 18.79 2.26
CA ALA A 126 9.15 19.83 1.78
C ALA A 126 9.43 19.80 0.26
N GLY A 127 8.86 18.84 -0.48
CA GLY A 127 9.01 18.73 -1.93
C GLY A 127 10.43 18.34 -2.39
N VAL A 128 11.17 17.58 -1.57
CA VAL A 128 12.58 17.24 -1.83
C VAL A 128 12.79 16.39 -3.08
N TRP A 129 11.81 15.55 -3.45
CA TRP A 129 11.87 14.71 -4.67
C TRP A 129 11.32 15.39 -5.91
N GLU A 130 10.76 16.61 -5.81
CA GLU A 130 10.18 17.31 -6.97
C GLU A 130 9.17 16.40 -7.69
N ALA A 131 9.29 16.23 -9.01
CA ALA A 131 8.46 15.32 -9.79
C ALA A 131 8.95 13.85 -9.79
N GLY A 132 10.05 13.54 -9.10
CA GLY A 132 10.61 12.19 -9.02
C GLY A 132 9.77 11.27 -8.14
N GLU A 133 9.70 9.99 -8.53
CA GLU A 133 8.94 8.94 -7.81
C GLU A 133 9.87 7.96 -7.06
N GLU A 134 11.17 8.26 -6.97
CA GLU A 134 12.13 7.38 -6.29
C GLU A 134 11.84 7.23 -4.79
N TRP A 135 11.08 8.15 -4.20
CA TRP A 135 10.65 8.10 -2.81
C TRP A 135 9.72 6.93 -2.49
N ARG A 136 8.91 6.44 -3.45
CA ARG A 136 7.94 5.37 -3.21
C ARG A 136 8.61 4.05 -2.79
N PRO A 137 9.53 3.48 -3.58
CA PRO A 137 10.21 2.26 -3.15
C PRO A 137 11.05 2.48 -1.89
N GLU A 138 11.62 3.68 -1.71
CA GLU A 138 12.38 4.05 -0.52
C GLU A 138 11.51 4.06 0.76
N LEU A 139 10.33 4.68 0.70
CA LEU A 139 9.38 4.73 1.80
C LEU A 139 8.77 3.35 2.07
N ARG A 140 8.40 2.58 1.04
CA ARG A 140 7.94 1.18 1.18
C ARG A 140 8.94 0.36 2.00
N ASP A 141 10.23 0.49 1.70
CA ASP A 141 11.27 -0.26 2.41
C ASP A 141 11.34 0.12 3.89
N VAL A 142 11.19 1.41 4.23
CA VAL A 142 11.15 1.86 5.62
C VAL A 142 9.87 1.42 6.33
N VAL A 143 8.70 1.57 5.70
CA VAL A 143 7.41 1.14 6.28
C VAL A 143 7.41 -0.36 6.56
N SER A 144 8.03 -1.15 5.67
CA SER A 144 8.19 -2.59 5.84
C SER A 144 9.00 -2.98 7.09
N THR A 145 9.78 -2.07 7.67
CA THR A 145 10.52 -2.33 8.91
C THR A 145 9.80 -1.83 10.14
N LEU A 146 8.71 -1.05 10.04
CA LEU A 146 8.04 -0.50 11.21
C LEU A 146 7.36 -1.53 12.14
N PRO A 147 6.77 -2.65 11.65
CA PRO A 147 6.24 -3.68 12.53
C PRO A 147 7.28 -4.19 13.54
N LEU A 148 6.85 -4.37 14.79
CA LEU A 148 7.71 -4.91 15.85
C LEU A 148 8.03 -6.38 15.57
N ARG A 149 9.29 -6.77 15.80
CA ARG A 149 9.74 -8.16 15.66
C ARG A 149 9.61 -8.93 16.96
N ASP A 150 9.64 -10.24 16.86
CA ASP A 150 9.66 -11.14 18.01
C ASP A 150 10.77 -10.74 19.01
N GLY A 151 10.37 -10.47 20.25
CA GLY A 151 11.27 -10.08 21.34
C GLY A 151 11.43 -8.58 21.53
N GLU A 152 11.06 -7.77 20.54
CA GLU A 152 10.91 -6.32 20.70
C GLU A 152 9.66 -6.01 21.52
N SER A 153 9.76 -5.00 22.36
CA SER A 153 8.64 -4.53 23.17
C SER A 153 8.80 -3.04 23.38
N VAL A 154 7.73 -2.30 23.18
CA VAL A 154 7.70 -0.86 23.42
C VAL A 154 6.55 -0.54 24.37
N PRO A 155 6.54 0.62 25.05
CA PRO A 155 5.38 1.03 25.83
C PRO A 155 4.13 1.11 24.94
N GLY A 156 2.96 0.73 25.46
CA GLY A 156 1.71 0.73 24.68
C GLY A 156 1.35 2.09 24.06
N GLN A 157 1.74 3.20 24.70
CA GLN A 157 1.59 4.53 24.08
C GLN A 157 2.36 4.64 22.77
N LEU A 158 3.58 4.07 22.68
CA LEU A 158 4.37 4.11 21.45
C LEU A 158 3.74 3.25 20.35
N GLU A 159 3.09 2.13 20.70
CA GLU A 159 2.40 1.27 19.72
C GLU A 159 1.31 2.04 18.98
N SER A 160 0.58 2.91 19.68
CA SER A 160 -0.44 3.77 19.05
C SER A 160 0.18 4.83 18.12
N TYR A 161 1.30 5.46 18.52
CA TYR A 161 2.06 6.36 17.63
C TYR A 161 2.64 5.65 16.42
N LEU A 162 3.12 4.41 16.59
CA LEU A 162 3.69 3.57 15.55
C LEU A 162 2.62 3.19 14.51
N SER A 163 1.48 2.70 14.98
CA SER A 163 0.33 2.33 14.14
C SER A 163 -0.17 3.53 13.33
N SER A 164 -0.29 4.68 13.99
CA SER A 164 -0.68 5.94 13.35
C SER A 164 0.33 6.42 12.31
N LEU A 165 1.64 6.29 12.57
CA LEU A 165 2.68 6.61 11.60
C LEU A 165 2.65 5.67 10.39
N VAL A 166 2.40 4.37 10.61
CA VAL A 166 2.22 3.40 9.53
C VAL A 166 1.04 3.77 8.66
N ALA A 167 -0.11 4.10 9.24
CA ALA A 167 -1.31 4.52 8.50
C ALA A 167 -1.03 5.73 7.59
N VAL A 168 -0.32 6.76 8.10
CA VAL A 168 0.06 7.94 7.29
C VAL A 168 1.02 7.56 6.15
N CYS A 169 2.00 6.70 6.41
CA CYS A 169 2.93 6.27 5.36
C CYS A 169 2.24 5.42 4.29
N LEU A 170 1.33 4.52 4.67
CA LEU A 170 0.52 3.73 3.75
C LEU A 170 -0.41 4.63 2.93
N ALA A 171 -1.05 5.63 3.55
CA ALA A 171 -1.90 6.60 2.87
C ALA A 171 -1.11 7.32 1.76
N LEU A 172 0.11 7.80 2.05
CA LEU A 172 0.99 8.39 1.03
C LEU A 172 1.34 7.41 -0.09
N LEU A 173 1.68 6.16 0.23
CA LEU A 173 2.03 5.16 -0.78
C LEU A 173 0.84 4.79 -1.68
N CYS A 174 -0.38 4.85 -1.13
CA CYS A 174 -1.62 4.59 -1.86
C CYS A 174 -2.08 5.78 -2.72
N GLN A 175 -1.52 6.98 -2.54
CA GLN A 175 -1.84 8.12 -3.42
C GLN A 175 -1.48 7.78 -4.87
N GLU A 176 -2.45 7.90 -5.76
CA GLU A 176 -2.31 7.58 -7.19
C GLU A 176 -1.88 6.12 -7.47
N ALA A 177 -2.04 5.23 -6.50
CA ALA A 177 -1.82 3.79 -6.65
C ALA A 177 -3.14 3.04 -6.40
N ASP A 178 -3.40 2.03 -7.21
CA ASP A 178 -4.49 1.09 -7.00
C ASP A 178 -3.90 -0.17 -6.36
N LEU A 179 -4.28 -0.51 -5.12
CA LEU A 179 -3.76 -1.70 -4.42
C LEU A 179 -4.02 -3.01 -5.20
N PHE A 180 -4.96 -2.99 -6.14
CA PHE A 180 -5.35 -4.11 -6.99
C PHE A 180 -4.96 -3.91 -8.46
N GLY A 181 -4.30 -2.79 -8.74
CA GLY A 181 -3.75 -2.49 -10.04
C GLY A 181 -2.49 -3.31 -10.34
N SER A 182 -2.04 -3.24 -11.59
CA SER A 182 -0.84 -3.95 -12.08
C SER A 182 0.31 -3.00 -12.41
N GLY A 183 0.18 -1.72 -12.08
CA GLY A 183 1.19 -0.71 -12.29
C GLY A 183 2.41 -0.87 -11.36
N PRO A 184 3.53 -0.20 -11.66
CA PRO A 184 4.70 -0.24 -10.80
C PRO A 184 4.45 0.38 -9.42
N ASN A 185 3.65 1.45 -9.35
CA ASN A 185 3.30 2.10 -8.08
C ASN A 185 2.33 1.23 -7.25
N ASP A 186 1.38 0.58 -7.92
CA ASP A 186 0.45 -0.38 -7.33
C ASP A 186 1.20 -1.51 -6.61
N ALA A 187 2.19 -2.10 -7.29
CA ALA A 187 3.02 -3.16 -6.70
C ALA A 187 3.86 -2.67 -5.50
N ILE A 188 4.32 -1.41 -5.52
CA ILE A 188 5.06 -0.81 -4.40
C ILE A 188 4.13 -0.60 -3.20
N ALA A 189 2.95 -0.02 -3.43
CA ALA A 189 1.95 0.23 -2.40
C ALA A 189 1.47 -1.09 -1.78
N LYS A 190 1.09 -2.06 -2.62
CA LYS A 190 0.65 -3.39 -2.18
C LYS A 190 1.73 -4.11 -1.37
N SER A 191 2.99 -4.03 -1.79
CA SER A 191 4.09 -4.63 -1.01
C SER A 191 4.31 -3.99 0.36
N ALA A 192 4.00 -2.71 0.56
CA ALA A 192 4.04 -2.09 1.88
C ALA A 192 2.81 -2.49 2.70
N TRP A 193 1.63 -2.45 2.06
CA TRP A 193 0.35 -2.86 2.63
C TRP A 193 0.42 -4.26 3.23
N ASP A 194 0.87 -5.26 2.46
CA ASP A 194 0.95 -6.66 2.88
C ASP A 194 1.79 -6.89 4.15
N LYS A 195 2.71 -5.97 4.45
CA LYS A 195 3.60 -6.07 5.61
C LYS A 195 3.16 -5.25 6.81
N ALA A 196 2.33 -4.23 6.61
CA ALA A 196 2.10 -3.20 7.62
C ALA A 196 0.61 -2.89 7.86
N ALA A 197 -0.30 -3.37 7.01
CA ALA A 197 -1.73 -3.11 7.14
C ALA A 197 -2.31 -3.60 8.47
N GLU A 198 -1.87 -4.76 8.97
CA GLU A 198 -2.31 -5.27 10.28
C GLU A 198 -2.04 -4.27 11.41
N LEU A 199 -0.90 -3.57 11.36
CA LEU A 199 -0.58 -2.55 12.35
C LEU A 199 -1.42 -1.27 12.15
N ALA A 200 -1.71 -0.91 10.89
CA ALA A 200 -2.56 0.23 10.58
C ALA A 200 -4.00 0.08 11.13
N ALA A 201 -4.50 -1.15 11.30
CA ALA A 201 -5.80 -1.41 11.90
C ALA A 201 -5.92 -0.93 13.37
N PHE A 202 -4.79 -0.75 14.06
CA PHE A 202 -4.73 -0.23 15.43
C PHE A 202 -4.43 1.27 15.49
N ALA A 203 -4.35 1.95 14.34
CA ALA A 203 -4.05 3.38 14.30
C ALA A 203 -5.20 4.21 14.89
N GLU A 204 -4.83 5.22 15.67
CA GLU A 204 -5.76 6.23 16.16
C GLU A 204 -5.71 7.44 15.24
N ALA A 205 -6.82 7.73 14.58
CA ALA A 205 -6.83 8.76 13.56
C ALA A 205 -6.50 10.17 14.13
N GLU A 206 -6.92 10.48 15.35
CA GLU A 206 -6.51 11.71 16.08
C GLU A 206 -4.99 11.80 16.31
N GLN A 207 -4.32 10.67 16.54
CA GLN A 207 -2.86 10.64 16.65
C GLN A 207 -2.20 10.77 15.27
N ALA A 208 -2.80 10.17 14.25
CA ALA A 208 -2.33 10.28 12.86
C ALA A 208 -2.33 11.72 12.36
N GLU A 209 -3.27 12.59 12.80
CA GLU A 209 -3.29 14.02 12.45
C GLU A 209 -1.98 14.74 12.78
N ARG A 210 -1.29 14.31 13.82
CA ARG A 210 -0.01 14.89 14.23
C ARG A 210 1.10 14.65 13.20
N TYR A 211 0.91 13.66 12.34
CA TYR A 211 1.82 13.36 11.26
C TYR A 211 1.45 14.02 9.93
N LEU A 212 0.26 14.62 9.81
CA LEU A 212 -0.21 15.27 8.58
C LEU A 212 0.41 16.65 8.42
N TYR A 213 0.67 17.01 7.16
CA TYR A 213 1.27 18.29 6.76
C TYR A 213 0.32 19.06 5.84
N ASN A 214 0.44 20.38 5.84
CA ASN A 214 -0.16 21.21 4.80
C ASN A 214 0.71 21.20 3.54
N PRO A 215 0.12 21.15 2.33
CA PRO A 215 0.84 21.15 1.06
C PRO A 215 1.31 22.56 0.66
N ASP A 216 2.04 23.25 1.54
CA ASP A 216 2.41 24.66 1.38
C ASP A 216 3.66 24.87 0.50
N GLN A 217 4.34 23.80 0.11
CA GLN A 217 5.58 23.83 -0.67
C GLN A 217 5.36 23.30 -2.10
N PRO A 218 6.08 23.82 -3.12
CA PRO A 218 6.06 23.25 -4.45
C PRO A 218 6.50 21.79 -4.42
N TYR A 219 5.76 20.93 -5.12
CA TYR A 219 5.98 19.48 -5.18
C TYR A 219 5.83 18.75 -3.84
N ALA A 220 5.21 19.39 -2.83
CA ALA A 220 4.87 18.72 -1.58
C ALA A 220 3.97 17.51 -1.84
N ARG A 221 4.32 16.39 -1.21
CA ARG A 221 3.46 15.20 -1.14
C ARG A 221 3.07 15.00 0.31
N VAL A 222 1.77 15.06 0.58
CA VAL A 222 1.21 14.99 1.93
C VAL A 222 -0.02 14.10 1.90
N ALA A 223 -0.19 13.24 2.89
CA ALA A 223 -1.45 12.52 3.09
C ALA A 223 -2.51 13.49 3.61
N THR A 224 -3.75 13.31 3.18
CA THR A 224 -4.90 13.99 3.76
C THR A 224 -5.50 13.17 4.89
N ARG A 225 -6.34 13.81 5.72
CA ARG A 225 -7.08 13.10 6.76
C ARG A 225 -7.98 12.00 6.17
N THR A 226 -8.63 12.28 5.04
CA THR A 226 -9.46 11.31 4.31
C THR A 226 -8.66 10.12 3.82
N ASP A 227 -7.44 10.34 3.29
CA ASP A 227 -6.58 9.23 2.84
C ASP A 227 -6.21 8.30 4.01
N VAL A 228 -5.96 8.88 5.18
CA VAL A 228 -5.63 8.12 6.40
C VAL A 228 -6.84 7.37 6.93
N ASP A 229 -8.00 8.03 7.04
CA ASP A 229 -9.23 7.37 7.50
C ASP A 229 -9.56 6.17 6.60
N TRP A 230 -9.45 6.33 5.27
CA TRP A 230 -9.62 5.23 4.32
C TRP A 230 -8.66 4.06 4.56
N VAL A 231 -7.37 4.33 4.81
CA VAL A 231 -6.38 3.28 5.12
C VAL A 231 -6.74 2.56 6.41
N ILE A 232 -7.13 3.29 7.46
CA ILE A 232 -7.47 2.71 8.77
C ILE A 232 -8.72 1.84 8.64
N GLU A 233 -9.78 2.35 8.02
CA GLU A 233 -11.02 1.60 7.78
C GLU A 233 -10.75 0.34 6.97
N LEU A 234 -10.01 0.44 5.85
CA LEU A 234 -9.67 -0.71 5.04
C LEU A 234 -8.83 -1.74 5.81
N ALA A 235 -7.89 -1.30 6.65
CA ALA A 235 -7.07 -2.18 7.45
C ALA A 235 -7.89 -2.91 8.53
N VAL A 236 -8.81 -2.21 9.20
CA VAL A 236 -9.75 -2.78 10.18
C VAL A 236 -10.64 -3.81 9.50
N ASP A 237 -11.27 -3.46 8.37
CA ASP A 237 -12.14 -4.38 7.64
C ASP A 237 -11.38 -5.62 7.17
N SER A 238 -10.11 -5.46 6.75
CA SER A 238 -9.26 -6.57 6.29
C SER A 238 -8.85 -7.54 7.40
N ALA A 239 -8.87 -7.10 8.67
CA ALA A 239 -8.63 -7.99 9.80
C ALA A 239 -9.81 -8.94 10.06
N ASP A 240 -11.04 -8.50 9.77
CA ASP A 240 -12.27 -9.25 10.04
C ASP A 240 -12.85 -9.98 8.80
N ASP A 241 -12.71 -9.40 7.61
CA ASP A 241 -13.20 -9.96 6.34
C ASP A 241 -12.02 -10.23 5.37
N PRO A 242 -11.73 -11.51 5.02
CA PRO A 242 -10.69 -11.84 4.04
C PRO A 242 -10.94 -11.27 2.64
N HIS A 243 -12.11 -10.66 2.40
CA HIS A 243 -12.49 -10.04 1.15
C HIS A 243 -12.65 -8.51 1.22
N ALA A 244 -12.39 -7.86 2.37
CA ALA A 244 -12.53 -6.41 2.52
C ALA A 244 -11.75 -5.64 1.44
N GLU A 245 -10.49 -6.02 1.23
CA GLU A 245 -9.64 -5.51 0.16
C GLU A 245 -10.32 -5.56 -1.22
N LEU A 246 -10.87 -6.72 -1.60
CA LEU A 246 -11.57 -6.88 -2.87
C LEU A 246 -12.84 -6.04 -2.95
N ARG A 247 -13.60 -5.91 -1.85
CA ARG A 247 -14.80 -5.06 -1.79
C ARG A 247 -14.45 -3.59 -2.03
N ALA A 248 -13.39 -3.09 -1.40
CA ALA A 248 -12.90 -1.74 -1.64
C ALA A 248 -12.42 -1.56 -3.09
N ALA A 249 -11.79 -2.59 -3.68
CA ALA A 249 -11.43 -2.59 -5.11
C ALA A 249 -12.65 -2.47 -6.03
N PHE A 250 -13.74 -3.19 -5.72
CA PHE A 250 -14.98 -3.13 -6.48
C PHE A 250 -15.64 -1.76 -6.36
N GLU A 251 -15.70 -1.20 -5.15
CA GLU A 251 -16.27 0.12 -4.91
C GLU A 251 -15.50 1.21 -5.67
N SER A 252 -14.16 1.19 -5.60
CA SER A 252 -13.30 2.11 -6.37
C SER A 252 -13.51 1.98 -7.89
N ALA A 253 -13.79 0.76 -8.37
CA ALA A 253 -14.14 0.50 -9.77
C ALA A 253 -15.60 0.86 -10.13
N GLY A 254 -16.41 1.34 -9.18
CA GLY A 254 -17.83 1.63 -9.37
C GLY A 254 -18.68 0.39 -9.60
N LEU A 255 -18.28 -0.75 -9.04
CA LEU A 255 -18.95 -2.04 -9.14
C LEU A 255 -19.61 -2.41 -7.81
N ASP A 256 -20.91 -2.64 -7.85
CA ASP A 256 -21.66 -3.24 -6.75
C ASP A 256 -21.57 -4.77 -6.87
N VAL A 257 -20.83 -5.43 -5.97
CA VAL A 257 -20.48 -6.85 -6.07
C VAL A 257 -20.68 -7.55 -4.73
N ASP A 258 -21.48 -8.61 -4.76
CA ASP A 258 -21.70 -9.52 -3.64
C ASP A 258 -21.05 -10.89 -3.89
N LEU A 259 -20.64 -11.57 -2.82
CA LEU A 259 -20.24 -12.97 -2.89
C LEU A 259 -21.43 -13.86 -2.50
N ILE A 260 -21.96 -14.63 -3.45
CA ILE A 260 -23.12 -15.52 -3.26
C ILE A 260 -22.73 -16.92 -3.69
N ASP A 261 -22.79 -17.90 -2.79
CA ASP A 261 -22.42 -19.31 -3.06
C ASP A 261 -21.07 -19.42 -3.80
N SER A 262 -20.04 -18.73 -3.31
CA SER A 262 -18.69 -18.67 -3.90
C SER A 262 -18.60 -18.02 -5.29
N VAL A 263 -19.63 -17.29 -5.71
CA VAL A 263 -19.66 -16.52 -6.97
C VAL A 263 -19.69 -15.03 -6.70
N TRP A 264 -18.80 -14.29 -7.35
CA TRP A 264 -18.83 -12.82 -7.34
C TRP A 264 -19.91 -12.33 -8.30
N VAL A 265 -20.99 -11.79 -7.75
CA VAL A 265 -22.19 -11.41 -8.48
C VAL A 265 -22.34 -9.90 -8.47
N SER A 266 -22.47 -9.29 -9.65
CA SER A 266 -22.82 -7.88 -9.79
C SER A 266 -24.12 -7.69 -10.53
N LYS A 267 -25.02 -6.89 -9.94
CA LYS A 267 -26.25 -6.45 -10.58
C LYS A 267 -26.15 -4.96 -10.84
N GLY A 268 -26.38 -4.54 -12.07
CA GLY A 268 -26.29 -3.11 -12.37
C GLY A 268 -26.97 -2.68 -13.66
N THR A 269 -26.86 -1.38 -13.94
CA THR A 269 -27.40 -0.73 -15.14
C THR A 269 -26.39 -0.69 -16.29
N PHE A 270 -25.30 -1.47 -16.20
CA PHE A 270 -24.25 -1.49 -17.21
C PHE A 270 -24.77 -1.95 -18.58
N LYS A 271 -24.25 -1.31 -19.64
CA LYS A 271 -24.61 -1.65 -21.04
C LYS A 271 -24.14 -3.06 -21.45
N ASN A 272 -23.00 -3.50 -20.89
CA ASN A 272 -22.37 -4.77 -21.23
C ASN A 272 -22.02 -5.57 -19.95
N PRO A 273 -22.89 -6.49 -19.51
CA PRO A 273 -22.62 -7.35 -18.35
C PRO A 273 -21.31 -8.12 -18.45
N ARG A 274 -20.92 -8.56 -19.66
CA ARG A 274 -19.66 -9.26 -19.86
C ARG A 274 -18.46 -8.42 -19.42
N ARG A 275 -18.46 -7.12 -19.72
CA ARG A 275 -17.36 -6.23 -19.32
C ARG A 275 -17.29 -6.09 -17.79
N ALA A 276 -18.44 -5.98 -17.12
CA ALA A 276 -18.50 -5.94 -15.66
C ALA A 276 -17.96 -7.25 -15.05
N ALA A 277 -18.46 -8.41 -15.49
CA ALA A 277 -17.96 -9.71 -15.04
C ALA A 277 -16.44 -9.87 -15.30
N ALA A 278 -15.95 -9.42 -16.46
CA ALA A 278 -14.54 -9.51 -16.81
C ALA A 278 -13.67 -8.59 -15.94
N ARG A 279 -14.16 -7.39 -15.58
CA ARG A 279 -13.50 -6.49 -14.63
C ARG A 279 -13.43 -7.12 -13.25
N ILE A 280 -14.53 -7.69 -12.76
CA ILE A 280 -14.57 -8.41 -11.47
C ILE A 280 -13.54 -9.55 -11.48
N ALA A 281 -13.55 -10.40 -12.51
CA ALA A 281 -12.60 -11.52 -12.64
C ALA A 281 -11.13 -11.07 -12.78
N THR A 282 -10.91 -9.83 -13.21
CA THR A 282 -9.58 -9.22 -13.27
C THR A 282 -9.13 -8.81 -11.87
N LEU A 283 -9.98 -8.10 -11.12
CA LEU A 283 -9.71 -7.63 -9.76
C LEU A 283 -9.55 -8.77 -8.76
N VAL A 284 -10.45 -9.78 -8.80
CA VAL A 284 -10.34 -10.98 -7.94
C VAL A 284 -9.03 -11.74 -8.19
N GLY A 285 -8.51 -11.68 -9.42
CA GLY A 285 -7.35 -12.48 -9.78
C GLY A 285 -7.67 -13.98 -9.81
N GLY A 286 -6.63 -14.80 -9.63
CA GLY A 286 -6.71 -16.22 -9.27
C GLY A 286 -7.73 -17.09 -10.02
N ASP A 287 -8.22 -18.10 -9.30
CA ASP A 287 -9.29 -18.99 -9.72
C ASP A 287 -10.60 -18.44 -9.14
N CYS A 288 -11.57 -18.12 -10.00
CA CYS A 288 -12.82 -17.51 -9.56
C CYS A 288 -13.97 -17.73 -10.55
N VAL A 289 -15.19 -17.61 -10.03
CA VAL A 289 -16.41 -17.51 -10.83
C VAL A 289 -17.02 -16.14 -10.60
N THR A 290 -17.35 -15.47 -11.69
CA THR A 290 -17.97 -14.15 -11.68
C THR A 290 -19.21 -14.15 -12.55
N MET A 291 -20.21 -13.41 -12.12
CA MET A 291 -21.44 -13.22 -12.84
C MET A 291 -21.84 -11.76 -12.78
N ALA A 292 -22.19 -11.20 -13.92
CA ALA A 292 -22.78 -9.87 -13.96
C ALA A 292 -24.06 -9.92 -14.78
N TYR A 293 -25.08 -9.20 -14.34
CA TYR A 293 -26.34 -9.13 -15.05
C TYR A 293 -27.05 -7.78 -14.91
N ASN A 294 -27.87 -7.48 -15.91
CA ASN A 294 -28.83 -6.39 -15.92
C ASN A 294 -30.21 -6.94 -16.32
N ASP A 295 -31.21 -6.08 -16.46
CA ASP A 295 -32.59 -6.51 -16.77
C ASP A 295 -32.76 -7.29 -18.09
N LYS A 296 -31.76 -7.26 -18.98
CA LYS A 296 -31.84 -7.83 -20.33
C LYS A 296 -30.91 -9.01 -20.55
N ARG A 297 -29.78 -9.05 -19.84
CA ARG A 297 -28.66 -9.94 -20.15
C ARG A 297 -27.89 -10.28 -18.88
N ALA A 298 -27.47 -11.52 -18.80
CA ALA A 298 -26.44 -12.02 -17.90
C ALA A 298 -25.22 -12.55 -18.66
N SER A 299 -24.06 -12.44 -18.02
CA SER A 299 -22.78 -13.00 -18.46
C SER A 299 -22.11 -13.68 -17.27
N VAL A 300 -21.54 -14.86 -17.50
CA VAL A 300 -20.79 -15.62 -16.50
C VAL A 300 -19.38 -15.84 -17.04
N ILE A 301 -18.38 -15.61 -16.20
CA ILE A 301 -16.98 -15.87 -16.49
C ILE A 301 -16.40 -16.75 -15.39
N ILE A 302 -15.76 -17.84 -15.80
CA ILE A 302 -14.99 -18.72 -14.93
C ILE A 302 -13.52 -18.55 -15.31
N ARG A 303 -12.68 -18.28 -14.32
CA ARG A 303 -11.23 -18.18 -14.47
C ARG A 303 -10.59 -19.30 -13.66
N SER A 304 -9.66 -20.03 -14.27
CA SER A 304 -8.75 -20.92 -13.55
C SER A 304 -7.34 -20.77 -14.13
N GLY A 305 -6.45 -20.15 -13.36
CA GLY A 305 -5.13 -19.72 -13.80
C GLY A 305 -5.19 -18.84 -15.05
N ARG A 306 -4.81 -19.42 -16.19
CA ARG A 306 -4.82 -18.77 -17.52
C ARG A 306 -6.00 -19.18 -18.39
N GLU A 307 -6.82 -20.13 -17.96
CA GLU A 307 -8.03 -20.52 -18.68
C GLU A 307 -9.17 -19.58 -18.29
N VAL A 308 -9.88 -19.07 -19.30
CA VAL A 308 -11.07 -18.24 -19.11
C VAL A 308 -12.20 -18.82 -19.93
N VAL A 309 -13.31 -19.12 -19.27
CA VAL A 309 -14.53 -19.63 -19.90
C VAL A 309 -15.64 -18.63 -19.71
N VAL A 310 -16.34 -18.28 -20.79
CA VAL A 310 -17.44 -17.31 -20.76
C VAL A 310 -18.71 -17.89 -21.38
N ALA A 311 -19.86 -17.51 -20.81
CA ALA A 311 -21.16 -17.69 -21.42
C ALA A 311 -21.99 -16.41 -21.30
N ASP A 312 -22.69 -16.06 -22.39
CA ASP A 312 -23.62 -14.93 -22.46
C ASP A 312 -25.06 -15.44 -22.66
N SER A 313 -26.02 -14.89 -21.90
CA SER A 313 -27.43 -15.30 -21.92
C SER A 313 -28.11 -15.16 -23.28
N THR A 314 -27.70 -14.17 -24.08
CA THR A 314 -28.24 -13.94 -25.43
C THR A 314 -27.69 -14.89 -26.48
N ALA A 315 -26.55 -15.52 -26.24
CA ALA A 315 -25.92 -16.49 -27.12
C ALA A 315 -25.34 -17.62 -26.27
N PRO A 316 -26.21 -18.48 -25.69
CA PRO A 316 -25.86 -19.43 -24.64
C PRO A 316 -24.99 -20.55 -25.22
N ARG A 317 -23.69 -20.32 -25.22
CA ARG A 317 -22.62 -21.29 -25.52
C ARG A 317 -21.45 -21.00 -24.59
N TRP A 318 -20.81 -22.06 -24.12
CA TRP A 318 -19.54 -21.94 -23.43
C TRP A 318 -18.46 -21.66 -24.46
N ARG A 319 -17.65 -20.63 -24.23
CA ARG A 319 -16.53 -20.27 -25.09
C ARG A 319 -15.27 -20.24 -24.25
N TYR A 320 -14.22 -20.88 -24.75
CA TYR A 320 -12.97 -21.07 -24.03
C TYR A 320 -11.89 -20.17 -24.62
N TYR A 321 -11.11 -19.57 -23.72
CA TYR A 321 -9.97 -18.73 -24.04
C TYR A 321 -8.79 -19.06 -23.12
N LYS A 322 -7.60 -18.72 -23.61
CA LYS A 322 -6.37 -18.81 -22.83
C LYS A 322 -5.73 -17.43 -22.79
N LEU A 323 -5.51 -16.92 -21.58
CA LEU A 323 -4.80 -15.67 -21.36
C LEU A 323 -3.32 -15.83 -21.69
N THR A 324 -2.76 -14.83 -22.35
CA THR A 324 -1.30 -14.65 -22.39
C THR A 324 -0.82 -14.15 -21.02
N THR A 325 0.49 -14.17 -20.79
CA THR A 325 1.07 -13.75 -19.50
C THR A 325 0.72 -12.31 -19.12
N MET A 326 0.43 -11.45 -20.09
CA MET A 326 0.12 -10.01 -19.88
C MET A 326 -1.37 -9.69 -20.06
N ALA A 327 -2.21 -10.64 -20.47
CA ALA A 327 -3.62 -10.40 -20.72
C ALA A 327 -4.46 -10.67 -19.47
N THR A 328 -5.44 -9.82 -19.24
CA THR A 328 -6.47 -9.99 -18.20
C THR A 328 -7.81 -10.40 -18.83
N PRO A 329 -8.73 -11.02 -18.06
CA PRO A 329 -10.10 -11.23 -18.52
C PRO A 329 -10.73 -9.95 -19.09
N GLU A 330 -10.51 -8.80 -18.44
CA GLU A 330 -11.01 -7.52 -18.93
C GLU A 330 -10.40 -7.12 -20.29
N SER A 331 -9.08 -7.21 -20.45
CA SER A 331 -8.44 -6.86 -21.73
C SER A 331 -8.91 -7.74 -22.90
N LEU A 332 -9.31 -8.98 -22.61
CA LEU A 332 -9.75 -9.96 -23.60
C LEU A 332 -11.24 -9.83 -23.92
N LEU A 333 -12.08 -9.62 -22.90
CA LEU A 333 -13.54 -9.75 -23.00
C LEU A 333 -14.29 -8.41 -22.85
N GLY A 334 -13.59 -7.36 -22.43
CA GLY A 334 -14.13 -6.03 -22.15
C GLY A 334 -14.41 -5.18 -23.40
N ASP A 335 -13.93 -5.60 -24.57
CA ASP A 335 -14.19 -4.91 -25.83
C ASP A 335 -15.68 -4.96 -26.21
N ALA A 336 -16.16 -3.84 -26.76
CA ALA A 336 -17.53 -3.64 -27.20
C ALA A 336 -17.79 -4.25 -28.58
N GLU A 337 -16.75 -4.46 -29.40
CA GLU A 337 -16.90 -4.96 -30.78
C GLU A 337 -17.32 -6.43 -30.89
N GLY A 338 -17.25 -7.18 -29.79
CA GLY A 338 -17.71 -8.57 -29.75
C GLY A 338 -16.80 -9.44 -28.91
N LEU A 339 -17.06 -10.75 -28.96
CA LEU A 339 -16.15 -11.73 -28.39
C LEU A 339 -15.03 -12.02 -29.39
N PRO A 340 -13.78 -12.14 -28.95
CA PRO A 340 -12.71 -12.63 -29.80
C PRO A 340 -13.08 -13.98 -30.43
N PRO A 341 -12.69 -14.25 -31.68
CA PRO A 341 -12.99 -15.52 -32.30
C PRO A 341 -12.31 -16.66 -31.52
N THR A 342 -13.08 -17.69 -31.16
CA THR A 342 -12.55 -18.93 -30.59
C THR A 342 -13.11 -20.13 -31.33
N ARG A 343 -12.25 -21.11 -31.58
CA ARG A 343 -12.63 -22.40 -32.16
C ARG A 343 -13.14 -23.37 -31.10
N GLU A 344 -12.80 -23.14 -29.83
CA GLU A 344 -13.24 -23.95 -28.70
C GLU A 344 -14.54 -23.36 -28.14
N ASN A 345 -15.65 -24.02 -28.43
CA ASN A 345 -16.93 -23.70 -27.84
C ASN A 345 -17.79 -24.96 -27.71
N ASP A 346 -18.61 -24.99 -26.68
CA ASP A 346 -19.54 -26.08 -26.41
C ASP A 346 -20.98 -25.56 -26.30
N PRO A 347 -21.98 -26.42 -26.54
CA PRO A 347 -23.36 -26.13 -26.18
C PRO A 347 -23.46 -25.73 -24.70
N PHE A 348 -24.30 -24.75 -24.38
CA PHE A 348 -24.49 -24.34 -22.99
C PHE A 348 -25.14 -25.44 -22.14
N ARG A 349 -25.97 -26.29 -22.76
CA ARG A 349 -26.59 -27.46 -22.13
C ARG A 349 -26.43 -28.72 -22.99
N PRO A 350 -26.20 -29.89 -22.36
CA PRO A 350 -25.83 -30.07 -20.94
C PRO A 350 -24.48 -29.40 -20.63
N VAL A 351 -24.21 -29.06 -19.36
CA VAL A 351 -22.93 -28.42 -18.99
C VAL A 351 -21.78 -29.37 -19.30
N PRO A 352 -20.79 -28.98 -20.12
CA PRO A 352 -19.66 -29.84 -20.46
C PRO A 352 -18.86 -30.24 -19.22
N GLY A 353 -18.31 -31.45 -19.21
CA GLY A 353 -17.53 -31.96 -18.06
C GLY A 353 -16.36 -31.05 -17.67
N ARG A 354 -15.71 -30.39 -18.64
CA ARG A 354 -14.65 -29.39 -18.38
C ARG A 354 -15.18 -28.20 -17.57
N VAL A 355 -16.35 -27.68 -17.92
CA VAL A 355 -16.98 -26.56 -17.19
C VAL A 355 -17.46 -27.00 -15.81
N GLN A 356 -17.98 -28.22 -15.67
CA GLN A 356 -18.34 -28.78 -14.36
C GLN A 356 -17.11 -28.88 -13.44
N ALA A 357 -15.98 -29.35 -13.98
CA ALA A 357 -14.73 -29.43 -13.22
C ALA A 357 -14.24 -28.05 -12.77
N LEU A 358 -14.39 -27.02 -13.61
CA LEU A 358 -14.02 -25.64 -13.24
C LEU A 358 -14.93 -25.07 -12.14
N PHE A 359 -16.25 -25.30 -12.22
CA PHE A 359 -17.16 -24.93 -11.14
C PHE A 359 -16.83 -25.66 -9.83
N ALA A 360 -16.56 -26.96 -9.90
CA ALA A 360 -16.17 -27.75 -8.72
C ALA A 360 -14.84 -27.28 -8.13
N ALA A 361 -13.86 -26.92 -8.95
CA ALA A 361 -12.58 -26.38 -8.49
C ALA A 361 -12.72 -25.03 -7.77
N ALA A 362 -13.74 -24.25 -8.12
CA ALA A 362 -14.07 -22.98 -7.46
C ALA A 362 -15.09 -23.14 -6.31
N ASP A 363 -15.46 -24.38 -5.94
CA ASP A 363 -16.51 -24.69 -4.94
C ASP A 363 -17.88 -24.03 -5.24
N VAL A 364 -18.25 -23.98 -6.52
CA VAL A 364 -19.50 -23.35 -6.99
C VAL A 364 -20.48 -24.41 -7.49
N ASN A 365 -21.73 -24.32 -7.02
CA ASN A 365 -22.81 -25.13 -7.56
C ASN A 365 -23.29 -24.60 -8.92
N ALA A 366 -22.87 -25.27 -10.00
CA ALA A 366 -23.23 -24.89 -11.37
C ALA A 366 -24.76 -24.73 -11.58
N GLN A 367 -25.61 -25.49 -10.88
CA GLN A 367 -27.06 -25.43 -11.08
C GLN A 367 -27.66 -24.07 -10.67
N HIS A 368 -27.17 -23.46 -9.59
CA HIS A 368 -27.65 -22.15 -9.12
C HIS A 368 -27.39 -21.07 -10.19
N ILE A 369 -26.19 -21.09 -10.76
CA ILE A 369 -25.80 -20.15 -11.82
C ILE A 369 -26.62 -20.36 -13.09
N LEU A 370 -26.84 -21.62 -13.50
CA LEU A 370 -27.65 -21.94 -14.67
C LEU A 370 -29.12 -21.51 -14.51
N MET A 371 -29.69 -21.65 -13.32
CA MET A 371 -31.07 -21.21 -13.03
C MET A 371 -31.20 -19.69 -13.13
N LEU A 372 -30.27 -18.95 -12.51
CA LEU A 372 -30.25 -17.49 -12.61
C LEU A 372 -30.06 -17.05 -14.07
N PHE A 373 -29.18 -17.71 -14.81
CA PHE A 373 -28.91 -17.42 -16.22
C PHE A 373 -30.12 -17.66 -17.14
N ASP A 374 -30.93 -18.68 -16.86
CA ASP A 374 -32.15 -18.98 -17.62
C ASP A 374 -33.23 -17.91 -17.45
N SER A 375 -33.26 -17.20 -16.31
CA SER A 375 -34.22 -16.11 -16.08
C SER A 375 -34.06 -14.94 -17.05
N PHE A 376 -32.87 -14.80 -17.65
CA PHE A 376 -32.53 -13.75 -18.63
C PHE A 376 -32.61 -14.21 -20.09
N ARG A 377 -32.99 -15.47 -20.35
CA ARG A 377 -33.17 -15.91 -21.73
C ARG A 377 -34.40 -15.22 -22.33
N PRO A 378 -34.32 -14.71 -23.57
CA PRO A 378 -35.51 -14.25 -24.26
C PRO A 378 -36.48 -15.43 -24.36
N ARG A 379 -37.65 -15.30 -23.74
CA ARG A 379 -38.74 -16.27 -23.93
C ARG A 379 -39.06 -16.25 -25.43
N LEU A 380 -38.77 -17.36 -26.11
CA LEU A 380 -39.21 -17.58 -27.48
C LEU A 380 -40.73 -17.37 -27.48
N ARG A 381 -41.20 -16.36 -28.20
CA ARG A 381 -42.63 -16.12 -28.42
C ARG A 381 -43.15 -17.08 -29.47
#